data_AF-A0A1J3DXC8-F1
#
_entry.id   AF-A0A1J3DXC8-F1
#
_cell.length_a   1.000
_cell.length_b   1.000
_cell.length_c   1.000
_cell.angle_alpha   90.00
_cell.angle_beta   90.00
_cell.angle_gamma   90.00
#
_symmetry.space_group_name_H-M   'P 1'
#
loop_
_entity.id
_entity.type
_entity.pdbx_description
1 polymer ?
#
loop_
_entity_poly.entity_id
_entity_poly.type
_entity_poly.pdbx_seq_one_letter_code
_entity_poly.pdbx_strand_id
1 'polypeptide(L)'
;SKHNSRKKKKPSSLLICFDKYIPMKNLSILASLSLFALTFPFAIASDPSPVQDFCVGVNTPADGVFVNGKFCKDPTLATADDFFYTGLNERKDTNNMYGVNVTFANVDNVPGLNTLGISFARADVAVNGQVPPHYHPRASEI
;
A
#
# COMPACT_ATOMS: atom_id res chain seq x y z
N SER A 1 -34.07 -42.47 -66.39
CA SER A 1 -34.67 -41.14 -66.61
C SER A 1 -33.61 -40.07 -66.38
N LYS A 2 -33.41 -39.16 -67.35
CA LYS A 2 -32.35 -38.13 -67.37
C LYS A 2 -32.68 -36.95 -66.43
N HIS A 3 -31.63 -36.36 -65.85
CA HIS A 3 -31.40 -34.94 -65.44
C HIS A 3 -30.75 -34.87 -64.04
N ASN A 4 -29.89 -33.92 -63.67
CA ASN A 4 -29.03 -32.96 -64.34
C ASN A 4 -28.08 -32.41 -63.24
N SER A 5 -26.85 -32.13 -63.61
CA SER A 5 -25.77 -31.37 -62.96
C SER A 5 -26.10 -30.50 -61.72
N ARG A 6 -25.24 -30.58 -60.69
CA ARG A 6 -24.72 -29.41 -59.94
C ARG A 6 -23.42 -29.77 -59.18
N LYS A 7 -22.28 -29.35 -59.74
CA LYS A 7 -20.99 -29.28 -59.04
C LYS A 7 -21.08 -28.25 -57.90
N LYS A 8 -20.80 -28.63 -56.65
CA LYS A 8 -20.50 -27.68 -55.56
C LYS A 8 -19.07 -27.87 -55.08
N LYS A 9 -18.37 -26.72 -55.00
CA LYS A 9 -16.93 -26.51 -54.81
C LYS A 9 -16.42 -27.00 -53.45
N LYS A 10 -15.19 -27.53 -53.43
CA LYS A 10 -14.34 -27.77 -52.24
C LYS A 10 -14.10 -26.46 -51.47
N PRO A 11 -14.06 -26.45 -50.13
CA PRO A 11 -13.34 -25.45 -49.38
C PRO A 11 -11.89 -25.92 -49.18
N SER A 12 -10.95 -25.14 -49.71
CA SER A 12 -9.52 -25.29 -49.47
C SER A 12 -9.17 -24.86 -48.05
N SER A 13 -8.34 -25.68 -47.38
CA SER A 13 -7.73 -25.42 -46.08
C SER A 13 -7.01 -24.07 -46.04
N LEU A 14 -7.41 -23.19 -45.12
CA LEU A 14 -6.70 -21.95 -44.80
C LEU A 14 -6.03 -22.11 -43.43
N LEU A 15 -4.98 -22.94 -43.39
CA LEU A 15 -4.04 -22.97 -42.28
C LEU A 15 -3.01 -21.86 -42.56
N ILE A 16 -3.33 -20.61 -42.19
CA ILE A 16 -2.35 -19.52 -42.20
C ILE A 16 -1.68 -19.49 -40.84
N CYS A 17 -0.39 -19.85 -40.84
CA CYS A 17 0.61 -19.59 -39.81
C CYS A 17 0.37 -18.24 -39.11
N PHE A 18 0.13 -18.28 -37.79
CA PHE A 18 0.40 -17.15 -36.91
C PHE A 18 1.87 -17.13 -36.45
N ASP A 19 2.82 -17.52 -37.30
CA ASP A 19 4.24 -17.20 -37.12
C ASP A 19 4.48 -15.77 -37.57
N LYS A 20 3.98 -14.83 -36.77
CA LYS A 20 4.23 -13.40 -36.96
C LYS A 20 5.70 -13.15 -36.61
N TYR A 21 6.54 -13.08 -37.64
CA TYR A 21 7.98 -12.80 -37.58
C TYR A 21 8.24 -11.50 -36.79
N ILE A 22 8.58 -11.62 -35.49
CA ILE A 22 9.11 -10.50 -34.71
C ILE A 22 10.58 -10.36 -35.14
N PRO A 23 11.01 -9.21 -35.70
CA PRO A 23 12.40 -9.05 -36.13
C PRO A 23 13.33 -9.21 -34.92
N MET A 24 14.40 -9.98 -35.06
CA MET A 24 15.33 -10.37 -33.96
C MET A 24 15.86 -9.19 -33.15
N LYS A 25 15.95 -7.98 -33.73
CA LYS A 25 16.29 -6.74 -33.01
C LYS A 25 15.27 -6.38 -31.93
N ASN A 26 13.98 -6.55 -32.21
CA ASN A 26 12.91 -6.28 -31.25
C ASN A 26 12.87 -7.34 -30.14
N LEU A 27 13.23 -8.59 -30.45
CA LEU A 27 13.35 -9.65 -29.44
C LEU A 27 14.52 -9.39 -28.49
N SER A 28 15.66 -8.93 -29.01
CA SER A 28 16.84 -8.57 -28.22
C SER A 28 16.58 -7.36 -27.31
N ILE A 29 15.85 -6.35 -27.81
CA ILE A 29 15.43 -5.18 -27.02
C ILE A 29 14.40 -5.57 -25.93
N LEU A 30 13.44 -6.45 -26.25
CA LEU A 30 12.49 -6.94 -25.25
C LEU A 30 13.21 -7.74 -24.14
N ALA A 31 14.18 -8.57 -24.52
CA ALA A 31 14.97 -9.37 -23.59
C ALA A 31 15.85 -8.49 -22.70
N SER A 32 16.45 -7.42 -23.24
CA SER A 32 17.24 -6.49 -22.43
C SER A 32 16.37 -5.65 -21.48
N LEU A 33 15.19 -5.20 -21.93
CA LEU A 33 14.22 -4.49 -21.08
C LEU A 33 13.68 -5.39 -19.95
N SER A 34 13.39 -6.66 -20.22
CA SER A 34 12.94 -7.58 -19.16
C SER A 34 14.05 -7.89 -18.15
N LEU A 35 15.29 -8.08 -18.61
CA LEU A 35 16.43 -8.29 -17.74
C LEU A 35 16.71 -7.05 -16.88
N PHE A 36 16.55 -5.85 -17.45
CA PHE A 36 16.67 -4.59 -16.71
C PHE A 36 15.54 -4.42 -15.68
N ALA A 37 14.30 -4.77 -16.03
CA ALA A 37 13.17 -4.73 -15.11
C ALA A 37 13.38 -5.61 -13.86
N LEU A 38 14.08 -6.75 -14.00
CA LEU A 38 14.43 -7.65 -12.88
C LEU A 38 15.50 -7.07 -11.94
N THR A 39 16.24 -6.05 -12.36
CA THR A 39 17.28 -5.41 -11.52
C THR A 39 16.72 -4.31 -10.61
N PHE A 40 15.45 -3.92 -10.76
CA PHE A 40 14.82 -2.96 -9.84
C PHE A 40 14.53 -3.64 -8.49
N PRO A 41 15.13 -3.18 -7.38
CA PRO A 41 14.80 -3.70 -6.07
C PRO A 41 13.39 -3.25 -5.70
N PHE A 42 12.43 -4.18 -5.65
CA PHE A 42 11.18 -3.97 -4.95
C PHE A 42 11.43 -4.14 -3.45
N ALA A 43 11.72 -3.03 -2.76
CA ALA A 43 11.77 -3.02 -1.31
C ALA A 43 10.35 -2.80 -0.77
N ILE A 44 9.71 -3.88 -0.32
CA ILE A 44 8.49 -3.79 0.47
C ILE A 44 8.95 -3.82 1.93
N ALA A 45 8.87 -2.68 2.60
CA ALA A 45 9.11 -2.57 4.02
C ALA A 45 7.79 -2.28 4.72
N SER A 46 7.51 -3.03 5.77
CA SER A 46 6.45 -2.77 6.73
C SER A 46 7.06 -2.63 8.12
N ASP A 47 6.23 -2.23 9.08
CA ASP A 47 6.63 -2.32 10.48
C ASP A 47 6.96 -3.78 10.84
N PRO A 48 7.98 -4.02 11.68
CA PRO A 48 8.32 -5.37 12.14
C PRO A 48 7.17 -6.00 12.91
N SER A 49 6.99 -7.32 12.76
CA SER A 49 6.01 -8.06 13.56
C SER A 49 6.32 -7.96 15.07
N PRO A 50 5.29 -7.87 15.94
CA PRO A 50 5.50 -7.87 17.37
C PRO A 50 6.03 -9.23 17.85
N VAL A 51 6.93 -9.21 18.83
CA VAL A 51 7.54 -10.42 19.43
C VAL A 51 6.94 -10.79 20.79
N GLN A 52 5.97 -10.00 21.26
CA GLN A 52 5.14 -10.23 22.44
C GLN A 52 3.74 -9.63 22.20
N ASP A 53 2.80 -9.85 23.13
CA ASP A 53 1.40 -9.40 22.99
C ASP A 53 1.27 -7.88 22.82
N PHE A 54 2.04 -7.11 23.60
CA PHE A 54 2.07 -5.65 23.51
C PHE A 54 3.41 -5.07 23.99
N CYS A 55 3.70 -3.85 23.55
CA CYS A 55 4.85 -3.07 24.00
C CYS A 55 4.44 -1.59 24.03
N VAL A 56 3.84 -1.12 25.12
CA VAL A 56 3.39 0.28 25.23
C VAL A 56 4.58 1.23 25.07
N GLY A 57 4.55 2.10 24.07
CA GLY A 57 5.66 3.01 23.74
C GLY A 57 5.88 4.09 24.80
N VAL A 58 7.13 4.32 25.19
CA VAL A 58 7.53 5.44 26.06
C VAL A 58 8.50 6.40 25.37
N ASN A 59 8.41 7.68 25.72
CA ASN A 59 9.24 8.73 25.14
C ASN A 59 10.62 8.87 25.80
N THR A 60 10.80 8.29 26.99
CA THR A 60 12.07 8.32 27.72
C THR A 60 12.92 7.13 27.29
N PRO A 61 14.06 7.36 26.61
CA PRO A 61 15.08 6.33 26.55
C PRO A 61 15.57 6.06 27.97
N ALA A 62 15.58 4.80 28.38
CA ALA A 62 16.50 4.41 29.44
C ALA A 62 17.91 4.68 28.89
N ASP A 63 18.58 5.70 29.42
CA ASP A 63 20.02 5.91 29.25
C ASP A 63 20.52 6.35 27.85
N GLY A 64 19.70 7.05 27.06
CA GLY A 64 20.15 7.70 25.81
C GLY A 64 20.40 6.75 24.63
N VAL A 65 19.88 5.53 24.69
CA VAL A 65 19.90 4.56 23.59
C VAL A 65 18.82 4.92 22.56
N PHE A 66 19.12 4.72 21.27
CA PHE A 66 18.17 4.90 20.17
C PHE A 66 17.78 3.54 19.58
N VAL A 67 16.49 3.33 19.32
CA VAL A 67 15.93 2.11 18.72
C VAL A 67 15.03 2.47 17.53
N ASN A 68 14.76 1.51 16.66
CA ASN A 68 13.72 1.67 15.64
C ASN A 68 12.33 1.56 16.31
N GLY A 69 11.57 2.65 16.36
CA GLY A 69 10.31 2.75 17.09
C GLY A 69 10.46 3.40 18.47
N LYS A 70 9.75 2.89 19.49
CA LYS A 70 9.84 3.37 20.88
C LYS A 70 10.22 2.25 21.84
N PHE A 71 10.81 2.61 22.97
CA PHE A 71 11.01 1.70 24.09
C PHE A 71 9.67 1.24 24.68
N CYS A 72 9.66 0.04 25.24
CA CYS A 72 8.49 -0.47 25.94
C CYS A 72 8.48 -0.01 27.40
N LYS A 73 7.31 0.42 27.87
CA LYS A 73 6.94 0.46 29.28
C LYS A 73 7.04 -0.94 29.90
N ASP A 74 7.30 -1.03 31.20
CA ASP A 74 7.15 -2.29 31.93
C ASP A 74 5.72 -2.85 31.70
N PRO A 75 5.58 -4.09 31.18
CA PRO A 75 4.27 -4.65 30.85
C PRO A 75 3.36 -4.80 32.07
N THR A 76 3.90 -4.90 33.28
CA THR A 76 3.12 -4.96 34.52
C THR A 76 2.48 -3.63 34.90
N LEU A 77 2.96 -2.52 34.32
CA LEU A 77 2.42 -1.18 34.49
C LEU A 77 1.42 -0.79 33.38
N ALA A 78 1.22 -1.64 32.38
CA ALA A 78 0.30 -1.37 31.28
C ALA A 78 -1.15 -1.35 31.76
N THR A 79 -1.92 -0.43 31.21
CA THR A 79 -3.34 -0.21 31.54
C THR A 79 -4.17 -0.12 30.27
N ALA A 80 -5.49 -0.28 30.37
CA ALA A 80 -6.38 -0.13 29.23
C ALA A 80 -6.28 1.28 28.57
N ASP A 81 -6.00 2.30 29.38
CA ASP A 81 -5.85 3.68 28.91
C ASP A 81 -4.66 3.87 27.96
N ASP A 82 -3.64 3.00 28.04
CA ASP A 82 -2.49 3.03 27.12
C ASP A 82 -2.90 2.67 25.67
N PHE A 83 -4.05 2.01 25.48
CA PHE A 83 -4.58 1.57 24.19
C PHE A 83 -5.84 2.34 23.76
N PHE A 84 -6.31 3.25 24.60
CA PHE A 84 -7.55 3.97 24.38
C PHE A 84 -7.27 5.36 23.80
N TYR A 85 -8.06 5.76 22.81
CA TYR A 85 -7.98 7.10 22.23
C TYR A 85 -9.37 7.67 21.99
N THR A 86 -9.57 8.90 22.46
CA THR A 86 -10.74 9.72 22.18
C THR A 86 -10.30 10.93 21.35
N GLY A 87 -11.17 11.38 20.44
CA GLY A 87 -10.89 12.50 19.55
C GLY A 87 -11.21 12.21 18.10
N LEU A 88 -11.08 10.96 17.62
CA LEU A 88 -11.52 10.58 16.28
C LEU A 88 -13.04 10.60 16.13
N ASN A 89 -13.79 10.51 17.23
CA ASN A 89 -15.24 10.66 17.26
C ASN A 89 -15.70 12.12 17.09
N GLU A 90 -14.79 13.09 17.25
CA GLU A 90 -15.11 14.52 17.19
C GLU A 90 -14.77 15.09 15.82
N ARG A 91 -15.68 15.92 15.30
CA ARG A 91 -15.39 16.74 14.13
C ARG A 91 -14.47 17.89 14.53
N LYS A 92 -13.39 18.12 13.78
CA LYS A 92 -12.49 19.25 13.99
C LYS A 92 -12.78 20.45 13.06
N ASP A 93 -12.31 21.61 13.47
CA ASP A 93 -12.45 22.86 12.70
C ASP A 93 -11.62 22.81 11.42
N THR A 94 -12.27 23.15 10.30
CA THR A 94 -11.70 23.14 8.95
C THR A 94 -11.55 24.57 8.40
N ASN A 95 -11.66 25.61 9.22
CA ASN A 95 -11.45 27.01 8.84
C ASN A 95 -9.95 27.33 8.64
N ASN A 96 -9.37 26.75 7.59
CA ASN A 96 -8.00 26.99 7.16
C ASN A 96 -7.92 27.02 5.62
N MET A 97 -6.76 27.42 5.08
CA MET A 97 -6.56 27.60 3.64
C MET A 97 -6.84 26.36 2.79
N TYR A 98 -6.76 25.16 3.37
CA TYR A 98 -7.01 23.90 2.68
C TYR A 98 -8.42 23.37 2.90
N GLY A 99 -9.18 23.92 3.85
CA GLY A 99 -10.51 23.42 4.20
C GLY A 99 -10.48 22.01 4.79
N VAL A 100 -9.35 21.54 5.33
CA VAL A 100 -9.17 20.17 5.83
C VAL A 100 -8.49 20.18 7.20
N ASN A 101 -8.92 19.28 8.09
CA ASN A 101 -8.24 18.98 9.34
C ASN A 101 -8.06 17.47 9.47
N VAL A 102 -6.84 17.02 9.77
CA VAL A 102 -6.52 15.60 9.96
C VAL A 102 -6.14 15.36 11.41
N THR A 103 -6.93 14.54 12.10
CA THR A 103 -6.61 14.04 13.44
C THR A 103 -5.99 12.67 13.31
N PHE A 104 -4.78 12.49 13.82
CA PHE A 104 -4.07 11.21 13.81
C PHE A 104 -4.30 10.46 15.12
N ALA A 105 -4.36 9.13 15.06
CA ALA A 105 -4.21 8.22 16.18
C ALA A 105 -3.08 7.24 15.84
N ASN A 106 -1.87 7.57 16.30
CA ASN A 106 -0.62 6.86 16.02
C ASN A 106 0.13 6.61 17.33
N VAL A 107 1.34 6.05 17.26
CA VAL A 107 2.13 5.69 18.45
C VAL A 107 2.46 6.86 19.39
N ASP A 108 2.40 8.11 18.91
CA ASP A 108 2.73 9.29 19.73
C ASP A 108 1.57 9.71 20.64
N ASN A 109 0.33 9.37 20.27
CA ASN A 109 -0.86 9.70 21.06
C ASN A 109 -1.69 8.47 21.51
N VAL A 110 -1.38 7.29 20.97
CA VAL A 110 -1.88 5.98 21.42
C VAL A 110 -0.67 5.06 21.62
N PRO A 111 0.02 5.14 22.77
CA PRO A 111 1.31 4.45 22.97
C PRO A 111 1.20 2.92 22.87
N GLY A 112 0.01 2.35 23.13
CA GLY A 112 -0.28 0.94 22.93
C GLY A 112 -0.21 0.45 21.49
N LEU A 113 -0.19 1.34 20.48
CA LEU A 113 -0.02 0.96 19.07
C LEU A 113 1.44 0.62 18.70
N ASN A 114 2.41 0.90 19.57
CA ASN A 114 3.80 0.58 19.31
C ASN A 114 3.97 -0.92 19.03
N THR A 115 4.72 -1.27 17.97
CA THR A 115 4.93 -2.64 17.44
C THR A 115 3.73 -3.33 16.76
N LEU A 116 2.53 -2.74 16.75
CA LEU A 116 1.35 -3.39 16.18
C LEU A 116 1.18 -3.18 14.67
N GLY A 117 1.99 -2.31 14.06
CA GLY A 117 1.98 -2.07 12.62
C GLY A 117 0.72 -1.39 12.07
N ILE A 118 -0.03 -0.69 12.93
CA ILE A 118 -1.25 0.03 12.57
C ILE A 118 -1.26 1.45 13.14
N SER A 119 -1.95 2.34 12.44
CA SER A 119 -2.31 3.69 12.89
C SER A 119 -3.61 4.10 12.21
N PHE A 120 -4.28 5.12 12.74
CA PHE A 120 -5.54 5.61 12.20
C PHE A 120 -5.48 7.12 11.99
N ALA A 121 -6.31 7.63 11.10
CA ALA A 121 -6.52 9.05 10.94
C ALA A 121 -7.99 9.34 10.62
N ARG A 122 -8.46 10.52 11.02
CA ARG A 122 -9.72 11.09 10.59
C ARG A 122 -9.44 12.40 9.87
N ALA A 123 -9.89 12.51 8.62
CA ALA A 123 -9.91 13.75 7.89
C ALA A 123 -11.33 14.36 7.91
N ASP A 124 -11.48 15.52 8.52
CA ASP A 124 -12.66 16.37 8.35
C ASP A 124 -12.40 17.32 7.16
N VAL A 125 -13.29 17.30 6.17
CA VAL A 125 -13.13 18.05 4.90
C VAL A 125 -14.33 18.98 4.72
N ALA A 126 -14.08 20.26 4.53
CA ALA A 126 -15.09 21.28 4.25
C ALA A 126 -15.60 21.19 2.80
N VAL A 127 -16.66 21.93 2.49
CA VAL A 127 -17.04 22.17 1.09
C VAL A 127 -15.87 22.84 0.37
N ASN A 128 -15.47 22.28 -0.77
CA ASN A 128 -14.28 22.69 -1.54
C ASN A 128 -12.93 22.52 -0.82
N GLY A 129 -12.90 21.81 0.32
CA GLY A 129 -11.65 21.44 0.97
C GLY A 129 -10.86 20.44 0.14
N GLN A 130 -9.52 20.50 0.21
CA GLN A 130 -8.63 19.61 -0.50
C GLN A 130 -7.51 19.11 0.40
N VAL A 131 -7.29 17.80 0.39
CA VAL A 131 -6.04 17.20 0.87
C VAL A 131 -5.02 17.34 -0.28
N PRO A 132 -3.94 18.12 -0.11
CA PRO A 132 -2.95 18.29 -1.17
C PRO A 132 -2.34 16.94 -1.58
N PRO A 133 -1.82 16.82 -2.83
CA PRO A 133 -1.10 15.62 -3.25
C PRO A 133 0.04 15.29 -2.28
N HIS A 134 -0.02 14.09 -1.70
CA HIS A 134 0.96 13.59 -0.74
C HIS A 134 1.12 12.07 -0.90
N TYR A 135 2.05 11.48 -0.14
CA TYR A 135 2.24 10.03 -0.07
C TYR A 135 2.74 9.64 1.31
N HIS A 136 2.50 8.38 1.69
CA HIS A 136 3.00 7.81 2.94
C HIS A 136 4.21 6.92 2.63
N PRO A 137 5.44 7.30 3.04
CA PRO A 137 6.66 6.61 2.63
C PRO A 137 6.82 5.20 3.21
N ARG A 138 6.01 4.83 4.23
CA ARG A 138 6.17 3.57 5.00
C ARG A 138 4.85 2.86 5.29
N ALA A 139 3.74 3.28 4.70
CA ALA A 139 2.43 2.71 4.98
C ALA A 139 1.50 2.78 3.76
N SER A 140 0.60 1.81 3.67
CA SER A 140 -0.58 1.91 2.83
C SER A 140 -1.75 2.49 3.65
N GLU A 141 -2.70 3.12 2.98
CA GLU A 141 -3.94 3.66 3.58
C GLU A 141 -5.15 2.93 2.98
N ILE A 142 -6.16 2.63 3.81
CA ILE A 142 -7.41 1.95 3.43
C ILE A 142 -8.64 2.72 3.90
#